data_AF-A0A371QHL4-F1
#
_entry.id   AF-A0A371QHL4-F1
#
_cell.length_a   1.000
_cell.length_b   1.000
_cell.length_c   1.000
_cell.angle_alpha   90.00
_cell.angle_beta   90.00
_cell.angle_gamma   90.00
#
_symmetry.space_group_name_H-M   'P 1'
#
loop_
_entity.id
_entity.type
_entity.pdbx_description
1 polymer ?
#
loop_
_entity_poly.entity_id
_entity_poly.type
_entity_poly.pdbx_seq_one_letter_code
_entity_poly.pdbx_strand_id
1 'polypeptide(L)'
;MLNKTFMTAGTLILSMMVLMAATQVETLNSNSEHDLDRVETLEGEVVDANTEEGIPDATVYLIKGNDRANADSTTTDFSGEFSFEGLEEDSYTLEVEARGYETKEKDVEVKGDRDQDRDRDEYGDKDKDKVKIELEPEY
;
A
#
# COMPACT_ATOMS: atom_id res chain seq x y z
N MET A 1 5.53 -40.79 -26.77
CA MET A 1 6.13 -40.18 -25.58
C MET A 1 6.98 -39.02 -26.11
N LEU A 2 6.45 -37.80 -26.26
CA LEU A 2 5.78 -36.94 -25.27
C LEU A 2 6.76 -36.41 -24.22
N ASN A 3 7.32 -35.22 -24.46
CA ASN A 3 6.97 -34.02 -23.69
C ASN A 3 7.41 -32.76 -24.46
N LYS A 4 6.55 -31.73 -24.50
CA LYS A 4 6.94 -30.37 -24.86
C LYS A 4 7.31 -29.66 -23.57
N THR A 5 8.58 -29.37 -23.36
CA THR A 5 9.02 -28.60 -22.17
C THR A 5 9.02 -27.12 -22.52
N PHE A 6 8.22 -26.34 -21.79
CA PHE A 6 8.23 -24.88 -21.89
C PHE A 6 9.50 -24.34 -21.22
N MET A 7 10.17 -23.38 -21.87
CA MET A 7 11.20 -22.56 -21.23
C MET A 7 10.54 -21.28 -20.73
N THR A 8 10.42 -21.16 -19.42
CA THR A 8 10.25 -19.86 -18.74
C THR A 8 11.56 -19.57 -18.03
N ALA A 9 12.10 -18.36 -18.18
CA ALA A 9 13.39 -17.97 -17.60
C ALA A 9 13.22 -17.44 -16.17
N GLY A 10 14.29 -17.54 -15.36
CA GLY A 10 14.40 -16.88 -14.05
C GLY A 10 14.50 -17.82 -12.86
N THR A 11 15.72 -18.18 -12.46
CA THR A 11 16.00 -18.69 -11.10
C THR A 11 17.44 -18.33 -10.72
N LEU A 12 17.58 -17.39 -9.79
CA LEU A 12 18.84 -16.83 -9.25
C LEU A 12 18.53 -16.29 -7.83
N ILE A 13 19.40 -16.37 -6.81
CA ILE A 13 20.66 -17.13 -6.72
C ILE A 13 20.41 -18.42 -5.89
N LEU A 14 20.81 -18.67 -4.62
CA LEU A 14 21.88 -18.17 -3.74
C LEU A 14 22.37 -19.35 -2.87
N SER A 15 23.56 -19.23 -2.27
CA SER A 15 24.09 -20.19 -1.28
C SER A 15 24.80 -19.42 -0.16
N MET A 16 24.34 -19.55 1.09
CA MET A 16 24.99 -18.88 2.23
C MET A 16 24.95 -19.70 3.53
N MET A 17 25.65 -20.84 3.53
CA MET A 17 26.17 -21.40 4.79
C MET A 17 27.51 -20.73 5.11
N VAL A 18 27.59 -20.02 6.24
CA VAL A 18 28.83 -19.57 6.88
C VAL A 18 28.78 -19.97 8.36
N LEU A 19 29.92 -20.39 8.90
CA LEU A 19 30.03 -21.01 10.22
C LEU A 19 30.55 -20.02 11.28
N MET A 20 30.08 -20.22 12.52
CA MET A 20 30.34 -19.43 13.73
C MET A 20 31.80 -18.96 13.95
N ALA A 21 32.00 -17.75 14.50
CA ALA A 21 32.30 -17.57 15.94
C ALA A 21 32.96 -16.21 16.28
N ALA A 22 32.33 -15.41 17.14
CA ALA A 22 32.99 -14.48 18.08
C ALA A 22 31.98 -14.02 19.15
N THR A 23 32.25 -14.26 20.43
CA THR A 23 31.40 -13.78 21.55
C THR A 23 31.98 -12.52 22.17
N GLN A 24 31.28 -11.39 22.07
CA GLN A 24 31.40 -10.28 23.02
C GLN A 24 30.01 -10.01 23.61
N VAL A 25 29.93 -9.85 24.93
CA VAL A 25 28.68 -9.53 25.65
C VAL A 25 28.74 -8.06 26.04
N GLU A 26 28.32 -7.19 25.13
CA GLU A 26 28.40 -5.73 25.31
C GLU A 26 26.99 -5.12 25.30
N THR A 27 26.39 -5.10 26.50
CA THR A 27 25.09 -4.49 26.85
C THR A 27 23.83 -5.02 26.16
N LEU A 28 22.73 -5.09 26.92
CA LEU A 28 21.37 -5.18 26.38
C LEU A 28 20.95 -3.80 25.85
N ASN A 29 21.57 -3.35 24.76
CA ASN A 29 20.99 -2.26 23.98
C ASN A 29 19.74 -2.83 23.30
N SER A 30 18.56 -2.30 23.65
CA SER A 30 17.29 -2.76 23.10
C SER A 30 17.11 -2.24 21.67
N ASN A 31 17.98 -2.69 20.76
CA ASN A 31 17.75 -2.59 19.34
C ASN A 31 16.44 -3.32 19.05
N SER A 32 15.42 -2.59 18.64
CA SER A 32 14.20 -3.17 18.08
C SER A 32 14.57 -3.78 16.73
N GLU A 33 14.98 -5.05 16.74
CA GLU A 33 15.09 -5.92 15.55
C GLU A 33 13.67 -6.19 15.02
N HIS A 34 13.03 -5.14 14.53
CA HIS A 34 11.69 -5.16 13.93
C HIS A 34 11.78 -5.20 12.40
N ASP A 35 12.91 -5.68 11.87
CA ASP A 35 13.18 -6.01 10.48
C ASP A 35 12.38 -7.26 10.07
N LEU A 36 11.06 -7.12 10.04
CA LEU A 36 10.12 -8.03 9.39
C LEU A 36 9.26 -7.19 8.45
N ASP A 37 9.02 -7.72 7.24
CA ASP A 37 8.33 -7.02 6.17
C ASP A 37 6.94 -6.54 6.62
N ARG A 38 6.84 -5.26 7.00
CA ARG A 38 5.60 -4.60 7.39
C ARG A 38 4.82 -4.25 6.14
N VAL A 39 4.10 -5.25 5.65
CA VAL A 39 3.12 -5.15 4.57
C VAL A 39 1.85 -4.50 5.08
N GLU A 40 1.78 -3.19 4.92
CA GLU A 40 0.62 -2.39 5.30
C GLU A 40 -0.44 -2.40 4.18
N THR A 41 -1.65 -1.96 4.51
CA THR A 41 -2.79 -1.90 3.57
C THR A 41 -3.34 -0.48 3.51
N LEU A 42 -3.56 0.03 2.29
CA LEU A 42 -4.14 1.33 2.03
C LEU A 42 -5.55 1.14 1.46
N GLU A 43 -6.56 1.36 2.31
CA GLU A 43 -7.97 1.36 1.93
C GLU A 43 -8.48 2.79 1.68
N GLY A 44 -9.50 2.94 0.84
CA GLY A 44 -10.13 4.23 0.60
C GLY A 44 -11.43 4.15 -0.20
N GLU A 45 -12.01 5.33 -0.44
CA GLU A 45 -13.23 5.51 -1.24
C GLU A 45 -13.05 6.66 -2.23
N VAL A 46 -13.63 6.53 -3.42
CA VAL A 46 -13.73 7.60 -4.43
C VAL A 46 -15.20 7.96 -4.61
N VAL A 47 -15.56 9.22 -4.40
CA VAL A 47 -16.96 9.72 -4.45
C VAL A 47 -17.10 10.98 -5.31
N ASP A 48 -18.31 11.26 -5.79
CA ASP A 48 -18.66 12.53 -6.45
C ASP A 48 -18.71 13.67 -5.41
N ALA A 49 -18.01 14.77 -5.69
CA ALA A 49 -17.88 15.91 -4.77
C ALA A 49 -19.18 16.72 -4.54
N ASN A 50 -20.25 16.45 -5.29
CA ASN A 50 -21.55 17.11 -5.19
C ASN A 50 -22.63 16.22 -4.54
N THR A 51 -22.59 14.90 -4.76
CA THR A 51 -23.61 13.96 -4.27
C THR A 51 -23.15 13.08 -3.12
N GLU A 52 -21.83 12.96 -2.90
CA GLU A 52 -21.20 11.96 -2.02
C GLU A 52 -21.53 10.50 -2.38
N GLU A 53 -22.00 10.24 -3.60
CA GLU A 53 -22.18 8.88 -4.12
C GLU A 53 -20.85 8.31 -4.61
N GLY A 54 -20.60 7.03 -4.33
CA GLY A 54 -19.40 6.32 -4.77
C GLY A 54 -19.28 6.24 -6.29
N ILE A 55 -18.06 6.44 -6.81
CA ILE A 55 -17.75 6.39 -8.24
C ILE A 55 -17.18 5.01 -8.57
N PRO A 56 -17.94 4.13 -9.26
CA PRO A 56 -17.43 2.83 -9.72
C PRO A 56 -16.55 2.96 -10.97
N ASP A 57 -15.74 1.92 -11.21
CA ASP A 57 -14.83 1.81 -12.36
C ASP A 57 -13.79 2.97 -12.45
N ALA A 58 -13.58 3.75 -11.38
CA ALA A 58 -12.51 4.74 -11.30
C ALA A 58 -11.17 4.03 -11.16
N THR A 59 -10.19 4.40 -11.99
CA THR A 59 -8.84 3.84 -11.93
C THR A 59 -8.01 4.65 -10.95
N VAL A 60 -7.53 3.97 -9.89
CA VAL A 60 -6.65 4.55 -8.88
C VAL A 60 -5.24 4.04 -9.15
N TYR A 61 -4.30 4.96 -9.38
CA TYR A 61 -2.87 4.68 -9.49
C TYR A 61 -2.16 4.98 -8.17
N LEU A 62 -1.31 4.08 -7.71
CA LEU A 62 -0.45 4.26 -6.53
C LEU A 62 0.99 4.50 -6.99
N ILE A 63 1.46 5.75 -6.86
CA ILE A 63 2.78 6.18 -7.31
C ILE A 63 3.73 6.27 -6.12
N LYS A 64 4.84 5.51 -6.13
CA LYS A 64 5.89 5.63 -5.12
C LYS A 64 6.88 6.74 -5.49
N GLY A 65 6.83 7.86 -4.79
CA GLY A 65 7.59 9.07 -5.15
C GLY A 65 7.28 9.55 -6.58
N ASN A 66 8.31 9.71 -7.42
CA ASN A 66 8.15 10.21 -8.78
C ASN A 66 8.07 9.10 -9.86
N ASP A 67 8.08 7.82 -9.51
CA ASP A 67 8.17 6.72 -10.50
C ASP A 67 6.80 6.27 -11.04
N ARG A 68 6.12 7.16 -11.75
CA ARG A 68 4.84 6.86 -12.42
C ARG A 68 4.96 5.80 -13.54
N ALA A 69 6.17 5.37 -13.91
CA ALA A 69 6.36 4.28 -14.86
C ALA A 69 6.22 2.88 -14.22
N ASN A 70 6.37 2.78 -12.90
CA ASN A 70 6.20 1.56 -12.11
C ASN A 70 5.09 1.72 -11.05
N ALA A 71 4.11 2.58 -11.30
CA ALA A 71 2.95 2.74 -10.43
C ALA A 71 2.02 1.52 -10.51
N ASP A 72 1.62 1.00 -9.35
CA ASP A 72 0.55 0.00 -9.25
C ASP A 72 -0.81 0.65 -9.53
N SER A 73 -1.83 -0.14 -9.83
CA SER A 73 -3.20 0.38 -9.99
C SER A 73 -4.28 -0.62 -9.60
N THR A 74 -5.43 -0.08 -9.22
CA THR A 74 -6.66 -0.81 -8.90
C THR A 74 -7.88 -0.05 -9.46
N THR A 75 -9.05 -0.66 -9.42
CA THR A 75 -10.32 -0.05 -9.87
C THR A 75 -11.35 -0.09 -8.76
N THR A 76 -12.07 1.01 -8.54
CA THR A 76 -13.10 1.09 -7.50
C THR A 76 -14.30 0.19 -7.75
N ASP A 77 -14.90 -0.30 -6.66
CA ASP A 77 -16.09 -1.16 -6.69
C ASP A 77 -17.40 -0.36 -6.87
N PHE A 78 -18.56 -1.03 -6.78
CA PHE A 78 -19.87 -0.37 -6.90
C PHE A 78 -20.15 0.68 -5.80
N SER A 79 -19.44 0.59 -4.69
CA SER A 79 -19.50 1.50 -3.54
C SER A 79 -18.52 2.67 -3.66
N GLY A 80 -17.62 2.64 -4.66
CA GLY A 80 -16.48 3.53 -4.78
C GLY A 80 -15.26 3.09 -3.96
N GLU A 81 -15.30 1.94 -3.29
CA GLU A 81 -14.20 1.47 -2.42
C GLU A 81 -13.02 0.91 -3.23
N PHE A 82 -11.81 1.12 -2.73
CA PHE A 82 -10.57 0.54 -3.26
C PHE A 82 -9.63 0.09 -2.13
N SER A 83 -8.72 -0.83 -2.45
CA SER A 83 -7.62 -1.23 -1.56
C SER A 83 -6.33 -1.54 -2.34
N PHE A 84 -5.20 -1.29 -1.67
CA PHE A 84 -3.88 -1.79 -2.02
C PHE A 84 -3.30 -2.54 -0.82
N GLU A 85 -2.94 -3.81 -1.02
CA GLU A 85 -2.29 -4.67 -0.03
C GLU A 85 -0.78 -4.76 -0.31
N GLY A 86 0.04 -5.04 0.71
CA GLY A 86 1.45 -5.36 0.51
C GLY A 86 2.40 -4.17 0.44
N LEU A 87 1.98 -3.00 0.96
CA LEU A 87 2.74 -1.76 0.86
C LEU A 87 3.84 -1.66 1.91
N GLU A 88 4.93 -0.98 1.57
CA GLU A 88 5.98 -0.60 2.52
C GLU A 88 5.59 0.68 3.29
N GLU A 89 6.18 0.92 4.47
CA GLU A 89 6.04 2.21 5.16
C GLU A 89 6.75 3.33 4.36
N ASP A 90 6.02 4.11 3.56
CA ASP A 90 6.56 5.20 2.74
C ASP A 90 5.49 6.26 2.35
N SER A 91 5.92 7.34 1.70
CA SER A 91 5.04 8.34 1.08
C SER A 91 4.69 7.96 -0.36
N TYR A 92 3.41 8.00 -0.68
CA TYR A 92 2.86 7.69 -2.01
C TYR A 92 1.95 8.82 -2.49
N THR A 93 1.84 9.00 -3.80
CA THR A 93 0.82 9.86 -4.41
C THR A 93 -0.21 8.97 -5.10
N LEU A 94 -1.47 9.09 -4.70
CA LEU A 94 -2.60 8.52 -5.42
C LEU A 94 -2.98 9.46 -6.57
N GLU A 95 -3.12 8.94 -7.78
CA GLU A 95 -3.69 9.66 -8.92
C GLU A 95 -4.94 8.90 -9.37
N VAL A 96 -6.10 9.58 -9.42
CA VAL A 96 -7.39 8.95 -9.72
C VAL A 96 -7.97 9.50 -11.02
N GLU A 97 -8.29 8.61 -11.94
CA GLU A 97 -8.97 8.89 -13.21
C GLU A 97 -10.35 8.23 -13.23
N ALA A 98 -11.41 9.00 -13.48
CA ALA A 98 -12.75 8.47 -13.72
C ALA A 98 -13.41 9.16 -14.92
N ARG A 99 -14.26 8.43 -15.65
CA ARG A 99 -14.80 8.94 -16.93
C ARG A 99 -15.81 10.08 -16.70
N GLY A 100 -15.44 11.29 -17.12
CA GLY A 100 -16.26 12.49 -16.96
C GLY A 100 -16.03 13.20 -15.62
N TYR A 101 -14.88 12.97 -15.01
CA TYR A 101 -14.40 13.63 -13.80
C TYR A 101 -12.97 14.13 -14.03
N GLU A 102 -12.60 15.23 -13.40
CA GLU A 102 -11.23 15.75 -13.43
C GLU A 102 -10.28 14.78 -12.70
N THR A 103 -9.12 14.48 -13.32
CA THR A 103 -8.07 13.67 -12.69
C THR A 103 -7.57 14.34 -11.42
N LYS A 104 -7.51 13.58 -10.30
CA LYS A 104 -7.16 14.13 -8.99
C LYS A 104 -5.95 13.43 -8.37
N GLU A 105 -4.95 14.21 -8.00
CA GLU A 105 -3.77 13.78 -7.23
C GLU A 105 -4.02 13.96 -5.72
N LYS A 106 -3.52 13.02 -4.91
CA LYS A 106 -3.66 12.98 -3.46
C LYS A 106 -2.45 12.30 -2.81
N ASP A 107 -1.62 13.08 -2.13
CA ASP A 107 -0.53 12.52 -1.31
C ASP A 107 -1.07 11.79 -0.08
N VAL A 108 -0.49 10.63 0.21
CA VAL A 108 -0.79 9.75 1.34
C VAL A 108 0.51 9.22 1.95
N GLU A 109 0.53 9.01 3.27
CA GLU A 109 1.71 8.53 3.98
C GLU A 109 1.38 7.22 4.67
N VAL A 110 1.76 6.10 4.05
CA VAL A 110 1.54 4.75 4.56
C VAL A 110 2.49 4.57 5.74
N LYS A 111 1.94 4.54 6.95
CA LYS A 111 2.67 4.19 8.17
C LYS A 111 2.10 2.92 8.71
N GLY A 112 2.98 2.03 9.16
CA GLY A 112 2.55 0.88 9.91
C GLY A 112 2.07 1.30 11.29
N ASP A 113 0.99 0.67 11.75
CA ASP A 113 0.51 0.71 13.13
C ASP A 113 1.68 0.44 14.08
N ARG A 114 2.25 1.49 14.67
CA ARG A 114 3.20 1.34 15.78
C ARG A 114 2.35 1.16 17.01
N ASP A 115 2.47 -0.01 17.65
CA ASP A 115 1.69 -0.44 18.81
C ASP A 115 1.22 0.75 19.66
N GLN A 116 -0.10 0.98 19.69
CA GLN A 116 -0.70 2.00 20.54
C GLN A 116 -0.58 1.52 21.99
N ASP A 117 0.60 1.72 22.57
CA ASP A 117 1.08 0.93 23.70
C ASP A 117 0.49 1.39 25.03
N ARG A 118 -0.78 0.96 25.21
CA ARG A 118 -1.56 0.83 26.45
C ARG A 118 -2.25 2.10 26.94
N ASP A 119 -3.30 1.85 27.71
CA ASP A 119 -4.05 2.80 28.53
C ASP A 119 -4.70 3.99 27.78
N ARG A 120 -5.43 3.69 26.70
CA ARG A 120 -6.60 4.50 26.33
C ARG A 120 -7.82 3.67 25.93
N ASP A 121 -8.85 3.74 26.77
CA ASP A 121 -10.24 3.37 26.52
C ASP A 121 -10.94 4.39 25.59
N GLU A 122 -10.34 4.62 24.42
CA GLU A 122 -10.97 5.33 23.30
C GLU A 122 -11.55 4.29 22.33
N TYR A 123 -12.78 4.52 21.89
CA TYR A 123 -13.49 3.63 20.98
C TYR A 123 -12.87 3.82 19.58
N GLY A 124 -11.79 3.06 19.32
CA GLY A 124 -10.92 3.20 18.16
C GLY A 124 -11.70 3.21 16.85
N ASP A 125 -11.83 4.41 16.29
CA ASP A 125 -12.70 4.74 15.17
C ASP A 125 -12.02 4.36 13.86
N LYS A 126 -12.03 3.05 13.55
CA LYS A 126 -11.26 2.42 12.46
C LYS A 126 -11.50 3.02 11.07
N ASP A 127 -12.63 3.69 10.90
CA ASP A 127 -13.00 4.34 9.64
C ASP A 127 -12.12 5.60 9.37
N LYS A 128 -11.32 6.05 10.35
CA LYS A 128 -10.40 7.21 10.21
C LYS A 128 -9.17 6.96 9.33
N ASP A 129 -8.80 5.71 9.11
CA ASP A 129 -7.58 5.35 8.38
C ASP A 129 -7.85 5.13 6.87
N LYS A 130 -9.12 5.17 6.45
CA LYS A 130 -9.52 5.14 5.03
C LYS A 130 -9.32 6.48 4.33
N VAL A 131 -8.80 6.44 3.10
CA VAL A 131 -8.59 7.64 2.28
C VAL A 131 -9.81 7.97 1.43
N LYS A 132 -10.57 9.01 1.81
CA LYS A 132 -11.62 9.61 0.95
C LYS A 132 -11.01 10.49 -0.13
N ILE A 133 -11.44 10.29 -1.38
CA ILE A 133 -11.09 11.09 -2.56
C ILE A 133 -12.38 11.57 -3.22
N GLU A 134 -12.57 12.89 -3.31
CA GLU A 134 -13.77 13.52 -3.86
C GLU A 134 -13.45 14.07 -5.27
N LEU A 135 -14.05 13.52 -6.32
CA LEU A 135 -13.82 13.95 -7.71
C LEU A 135 -14.84 14.99 -8.16
N GLU A 136 -14.39 15.95 -8.97
CA GLU A 136 -15.22 17.02 -9.54
C GLU A 136 -15.58 16.66 -11.00
N PRO A 137 -16.85 16.73 -11.43
CA PRO A 137 -17.24 16.37 -12.80
C PRO A 137 -16.70 17.32 -13.87
N GLU A 138 -16.34 16.78 -15.05
CA GLU A 138 -16.05 17.57 -16.25
C GLU A 138 -17.36 18.08 -16.88
N TYR A 139 -17.51 19.41 -17.03
CA TYR A 139 -18.72 20.10 -17.52
C TYR A 139 -18.58 20.78 -18.90
#